data_AF-A0A956I4I4-F1
#
_entry.id   AF-A0A956I4I4-F1
#
_cell.length_a   1.000
_cell.length_b   1.000
_cell.length_c   1.000
_cell.angle_alpha   90.00
_cell.angle_beta   90.00
_cell.angle_gamma   90.00
#
_symmetry.space_group_name_H-M   'P 1'
#
loop_
_entity.id
_entity.type
_entity.pdbx_description
1 polymer ?
#
loop_
_entity_poly.entity_id
_entity_poly.type
_entity_poly.pdbx_seq_one_letter_code
_entity_poly.pdbx_strand_id
1 'polypeptide(L)'
;MRSLWIIVALAALGALAPGCAPQIGASCSTGFNCSINGDRQCDLASPNGVCTVFSCEADTCPDSAVCVRWRPEPSRLTFTACMKRCQSDGDCRVDEGYRCMAAEDILTTSEGGTVAAEVVDLEDPNGHFCVATDPAGGG
;
A
#
# COMPACT_ATOMS: atom_id res chain seq x y z
N MET A 1 -29.30 -4.90 -46.69
CA MET A 1 -28.52 -6.14 -46.45
C MET A 1 -27.05 -5.90 -46.11
N ARG A 2 -26.37 -4.87 -46.65
CA ARG A 2 -24.95 -4.56 -46.32
C ARG A 2 -24.75 -3.78 -45.02
N SER A 3 -25.78 -3.07 -44.56
CA SER A 3 -25.72 -2.22 -43.34
C SER A 3 -25.98 -2.97 -42.03
N LEU A 4 -26.53 -4.20 -42.07
CA LEU A 4 -26.71 -5.03 -40.88
C LEU A 4 -25.38 -5.66 -40.39
N TRP A 5 -24.41 -5.84 -41.28
CA TRP A 5 -23.12 -6.47 -40.95
C TRP A 5 -22.17 -5.55 -40.18
N ILE A 6 -22.33 -4.23 -40.33
CA ILE A 6 -21.50 -3.24 -39.64
C ILE A 6 -21.90 -3.13 -38.16
N ILE A 7 -23.18 -3.29 -37.84
CA ILE A 7 -23.69 -3.20 -36.46
C ILE A 7 -23.25 -4.43 -35.63
N VAL A 8 -23.17 -5.61 -36.25
CA VAL A 8 -22.69 -6.83 -35.59
C VAL A 8 -21.18 -6.79 -35.34
N ALA A 9 -20.41 -6.13 -36.22
CA ALA A 9 -18.95 -6.02 -36.07
C ALA A 9 -18.51 -5.05 -34.96
N LEU A 10 -19.29 -3.99 -34.66
CA LEU A 10 -18.97 -3.06 -33.57
C LEU A 10 -19.34 -3.58 -32.17
N ALA A 11 -20.20 -4.59 -32.06
CA ALA A 11 -20.62 -5.13 -30.76
C ALA A 11 -19.60 -6.09 -30.12
N ALA A 12 -18.57 -6.52 -30.85
CA ALA A 12 -17.62 -7.54 -30.39
C ALA A 12 -16.31 -6.98 -29.79
N LEU A 13 -16.06 -5.67 -29.89
CA LEU A 13 -14.82 -5.01 -29.42
C LEU A 13 -14.94 -4.39 -28.01
N GLY A 14 -15.84 -4.92 -27.19
CA GLY A 14 -16.02 -4.54 -25.78
C GLY A 14 -15.73 -5.73 -24.87
N ALA A 15 -14.65 -6.46 -25.09
CA ALA A 15 -14.18 -7.45 -24.14
C ALA A 15 -13.78 -6.72 -22.86
N LEU A 16 -14.68 -6.75 -21.87
CA LEU A 16 -14.47 -6.30 -20.51
C LEU A 16 -13.27 -7.06 -19.92
N ALA A 17 -12.08 -6.48 -20.03
CA ALA A 17 -10.99 -6.88 -19.16
C ALA A 17 -11.43 -6.50 -17.74
N PRO A 18 -11.52 -7.43 -16.77
CA PRO A 18 -11.61 -7.02 -15.38
C PRO A 18 -10.39 -6.14 -15.11
N GLY A 19 -10.61 -4.85 -14.84
CA GLY A 19 -9.53 -3.99 -14.39
C GLY A 19 -8.90 -4.65 -13.17
N CYS A 20 -7.61 -4.92 -13.21
CA CYS A 20 -6.92 -5.51 -12.07
C CYS A 20 -7.21 -4.66 -10.83
N ALA A 21 -7.59 -5.31 -9.73
CA ALA A 21 -7.78 -4.61 -8.48
C ALA A 21 -6.44 -3.95 -8.08
N PRO A 22 -6.44 -2.65 -7.71
CA PRO A 22 -5.26 -1.93 -7.26
C PRO A 22 -4.63 -2.63 -6.06
N GLN A 23 -3.33 -2.95 -6.14
CA GLN A 23 -2.60 -3.69 -5.11
C GLN A 23 -2.25 -2.84 -3.87
N ILE A 24 -1.91 -3.49 -2.76
CA ILE A 24 -1.30 -2.80 -1.61
C ILE A 24 -0.05 -2.04 -2.07
N GLY A 25 0.07 -0.77 -1.68
CA GLY A 25 1.17 0.11 -2.10
C GLY A 25 0.90 0.92 -3.37
N ALA A 26 -0.23 0.70 -4.07
CA ALA A 26 -0.59 1.46 -5.27
C ALA A 26 -0.95 2.93 -4.93
N SER A 27 -0.75 3.83 -5.91
CA SER A 27 -1.14 5.24 -5.78
C SER A 27 -2.65 5.42 -5.77
N CYS A 28 -3.10 6.42 -5.02
CA CYS A 28 -4.53 6.72 -4.91
C CYS A 28 -4.75 8.17 -4.50
N SER A 29 -5.89 8.73 -4.92
CA SER A 29 -6.39 10.02 -4.41
C SER A 29 -7.74 9.89 -3.72
N THR A 30 -8.41 8.74 -3.89
CA THR A 30 -9.70 8.40 -3.28
C THR A 30 -9.74 6.92 -2.93
N GLY A 31 -10.60 6.51 -1.99
CA GLY A 31 -10.79 5.09 -1.65
C GLY A 31 -11.25 4.22 -2.83
N PHE A 32 -12.01 4.79 -3.77
CA PHE A 32 -12.43 4.08 -4.99
C PHE A 32 -11.27 3.71 -5.91
N ASN A 33 -10.13 4.41 -5.82
CA ASN A 33 -8.91 4.03 -6.55
C ASN A 33 -8.25 2.78 -5.96
N CYS A 34 -8.66 2.31 -4.78
CA CYS A 34 -8.10 1.14 -4.11
C CYS A 34 -9.06 -0.04 -4.14
N SER A 35 -10.34 0.21 -3.85
CA SER A 35 -11.40 -0.78 -4.00
C SER A 35 -12.76 -0.12 -4.12
N ILE A 36 -13.56 -0.61 -5.07
CA ILE A 36 -14.98 -0.25 -5.18
C ILE A 36 -15.84 -0.87 -4.07
N ASN A 37 -15.38 -2.00 -3.50
CA ASN A 37 -16.07 -2.73 -2.44
C ASN A 37 -15.63 -2.31 -1.04
N GLY A 38 -14.60 -1.46 -0.94
CA GLY A 38 -14.11 -0.89 0.33
C GLY A 38 -13.18 -1.79 1.14
N ASP A 39 -12.74 -2.94 0.60
CA ASP A 39 -11.78 -3.84 1.26
C ASP A 39 -10.38 -3.21 1.43
N ARG A 40 -10.07 -2.16 0.66
CA ARG A 40 -8.84 -1.36 0.76
C ARG A 40 -9.18 0.11 0.89
N GLN A 41 -8.37 0.84 1.63
CA GLN A 41 -8.53 2.27 1.88
C GLN A 41 -7.33 3.03 1.31
N CYS A 42 -7.57 4.28 0.89
CA CYS A 42 -6.51 5.17 0.46
C CYS A 42 -5.97 5.93 1.67
N ASP A 43 -4.74 5.62 2.09
CA ASP A 43 -4.01 6.40 3.07
C ASP A 43 -3.48 7.67 2.42
N LEU A 44 -4.19 8.78 2.62
CA LEU A 44 -3.83 10.10 2.12
C LEU A 44 -2.81 10.83 3.02
N ALA A 45 -2.48 10.29 4.20
CA ALA A 45 -1.39 10.84 5.02
C ALA A 45 -0.03 10.49 4.43
N SER A 46 0.04 9.42 3.63
CA SER A 46 1.22 9.00 2.90
C SER A 46 1.43 9.80 1.59
N PRO A 47 2.67 10.11 1.18
CA PRO A 47 2.95 10.85 -0.06
C PRO A 47 2.28 10.23 -1.29
N ASN A 48 1.58 11.03 -2.08
CA ASN A 48 0.87 10.59 -3.30
C ASN A 48 -0.20 9.48 -3.07
N GLY A 49 -0.60 9.28 -1.81
CA GLY A 49 -1.58 8.27 -1.40
C GLY A 49 -1.08 6.83 -1.55
N VAL A 50 -1.51 5.96 -0.64
CA VAL A 50 -1.21 4.52 -0.68
C VAL A 50 -2.49 3.71 -0.46
N CYS A 51 -2.76 2.76 -1.34
CA CYS A 51 -3.75 1.72 -1.05
C CYS A 51 -3.22 0.78 0.03
N THR A 52 -3.95 0.69 1.15
CA THR A 52 -3.62 -0.16 2.29
C THR A 52 -4.89 -0.79 2.90
N VAL A 53 -4.70 -1.67 3.87
CA VAL A 53 -5.74 -2.15 4.78
C VAL A 53 -5.31 -1.77 6.18
N PHE A 54 -6.12 -0.97 6.86
CA PHE A 54 -5.89 -0.62 8.26
C PHE A 54 -6.39 -1.71 9.20
N SER A 55 -5.82 -1.77 10.40
CA SER A 55 -6.18 -2.74 11.43
C SER A 55 -5.97 -4.20 11.00
N CYS A 56 -4.91 -4.46 10.22
CA CYS A 56 -4.51 -5.83 9.91
C CYS A 56 -4.07 -6.59 11.17
N GLU A 57 -4.32 -7.89 11.15
CA GLU A 57 -3.78 -8.87 12.09
C GLU A 57 -2.61 -9.63 11.43
N ALA A 58 -1.83 -10.37 12.23
CA ALA A 58 -0.69 -11.15 11.73
C ALA A 58 -1.10 -12.05 10.56
N ASP A 59 -0.32 -12.02 9.48
CA ASP A 59 -0.44 -12.88 8.30
C ASP A 59 -1.78 -12.72 7.53
N THR A 60 -2.52 -11.63 7.78
CA THR A 60 -3.84 -11.38 7.15
C THR A 60 -3.79 -10.45 5.94
N CYS A 61 -2.66 -9.80 5.68
CA CYS A 61 -2.53 -8.84 4.59
C CYS A 61 -2.66 -9.52 3.21
N PRO A 62 -3.45 -8.96 2.27
CA PRO A 62 -3.57 -9.49 0.92
C PRO A 62 -2.30 -9.19 0.11
N ASP A 63 -2.23 -9.73 -1.12
CA ASP A 63 -1.15 -9.45 -2.08
C ASP A 63 0.27 -9.80 -1.55
N SER A 64 0.37 -10.69 -0.55
CA SER A 64 1.63 -11.00 0.16
C SER A 64 2.31 -9.77 0.81
N ALA A 65 1.51 -8.75 1.14
CA ALA A 65 1.94 -7.56 1.87
C ALA A 65 2.29 -7.89 3.33
N VAL A 66 2.97 -6.95 3.99
CA VAL A 66 3.43 -7.09 5.38
C VAL A 66 2.47 -6.37 6.32
N CYS A 67 2.00 -7.02 7.39
CA CYS A 67 1.27 -6.30 8.44
C CYS A 67 2.26 -5.58 9.36
N VAL A 68 2.20 -4.24 9.37
CA VAL A 68 3.12 -3.40 10.14
C VAL A 68 2.36 -2.62 11.20
N ARG A 69 2.85 -2.66 12.44
CA ARG A 69 2.39 -1.86 13.57
C ARG A 69 3.22 -0.58 13.65
N TRP A 70 2.57 0.56 13.50
CA TRP A 70 3.18 1.88 13.57
C TRP A 70 3.00 2.49 14.95
N ARG A 71 4.02 3.24 15.40
CA ARG A 71 4.04 3.95 16.70
C ARG A 71 3.67 3.00 17.85
N PRO A 72 4.46 1.93 18.08
CA PRO A 72 4.18 0.97 19.14
C PRO A 72 4.09 1.66 20.51
N GLU A 73 4.77 2.80 20.69
CA GLU A 73 4.57 3.67 21.85
C GLU A 73 4.37 5.16 21.52
N PRO A 74 3.49 5.87 22.26
CA PRO A 74 2.56 5.33 23.24
C PRO A 74 1.41 4.53 22.60
N SER A 75 1.03 3.40 23.21
CA SER A 75 -0.01 2.46 22.71
C SER A 75 -1.30 3.09 22.17
N ARG A 76 -1.74 4.22 22.71
CA ARG A 76 -2.96 4.94 22.25
C ARG A 76 -2.86 5.53 20.84
N LEU A 77 -1.65 5.67 20.30
CA LEU A 77 -1.40 6.17 18.94
C LEU A 77 -1.02 5.06 17.97
N THR A 78 -0.99 3.82 18.46
CA THR A 78 -0.63 2.65 17.67
C THR A 78 -1.74 2.31 16.68
N PHE A 79 -1.33 1.96 15.47
CA PHE A 79 -2.22 1.38 14.47
C PHE A 79 -1.46 0.36 13.63
N THR A 80 -2.16 -0.58 13.01
CA THR A 80 -1.59 -1.49 12.03
C THR A 80 -2.06 -1.15 10.62
N ALA A 81 -1.20 -1.39 9.64
CA ALA A 81 -1.50 -1.20 8.23
C ALA A 81 -0.74 -2.22 7.38
N CYS A 82 -1.37 -2.68 6.30
CA CYS A 82 -0.70 -3.50 5.31
C CYS A 82 0.24 -2.65 4.46
N MET A 83 1.52 -2.99 4.46
CA MET A 83 2.56 -2.32 3.70
C MET A 83 3.05 -3.22 2.57
N LYS A 84 3.31 -2.63 1.39
CA LYS A 84 3.80 -3.41 0.25
C LYS A 84 5.17 -4.03 0.59
N ARG A 85 5.27 -5.35 0.49
CA ARG A 85 6.54 -6.07 0.62
C ARG A 85 7.52 -5.66 -0.47
N CYS A 86 8.80 -5.58 -0.14
CA CYS A 86 9.87 -5.26 -1.08
C CYS A 86 11.12 -6.10 -0.81
N GLN A 87 11.97 -6.24 -1.83
CA GLN A 87 13.32 -6.81 -1.72
C GLN A 87 14.38 -5.74 -1.97
N SER A 88 14.04 -4.70 -2.73
CA SER A 88 14.91 -3.57 -3.05
C SER A 88 14.08 -2.29 -3.24
N ASP A 89 14.76 -1.14 -3.30
CA ASP A 89 14.12 0.14 -3.59
C ASP A 89 13.33 0.12 -4.91
N GLY A 90 13.74 -0.68 -5.89
CA GLY A 90 13.04 -0.80 -7.18
C GLY A 90 11.64 -1.40 -7.10
N ASP A 91 11.29 -2.05 -5.99
CA ASP A 91 9.93 -2.56 -5.75
C ASP A 91 9.00 -1.46 -5.24
N CYS A 92 9.57 -0.35 -4.77
CA CYS A 92 8.88 0.79 -4.19
C CYS A 92 8.75 1.94 -5.19
N ARG A 93 7.84 2.87 -4.88
CA ARG A 93 7.64 4.09 -5.67
C ARG A 93 8.69 5.14 -5.28
N VAL A 94 9.94 4.90 -5.66
CA VAL A 94 11.08 5.76 -5.32
C VAL A 94 10.90 7.20 -5.80
N ASP A 95 10.32 7.39 -6.99
CA ASP A 95 10.03 8.70 -7.57
C ASP A 95 8.92 9.45 -6.79
N GLU A 96 8.15 8.73 -5.99
CA GLU A 96 7.09 9.26 -5.13
C GLU A 96 7.49 9.32 -3.64
N GLY A 97 8.76 9.05 -3.33
CA GLY A 97 9.31 9.14 -1.98
C GLY A 97 9.22 7.85 -1.15
N TYR A 98 9.19 6.67 -1.78
CA TYR A 98 9.15 5.39 -1.06
C TYR A 98 10.44 4.59 -1.22
N ARG A 99 10.92 4.02 -0.12
CA ARG A 99 12.14 3.19 -0.08
C ARG A 99 11.86 1.85 0.57
N CYS A 100 12.65 0.85 0.22
CA CYS A 100 12.55 -0.46 0.83
C CYS A 100 13.35 -0.49 2.13
N MET A 101 12.67 -0.70 3.26
CA MET A 101 13.30 -0.65 4.58
C MET A 101 12.85 -1.83 5.44
N ALA A 102 13.73 -2.24 6.36
CA ALA A 102 13.35 -3.11 7.48
C ALA A 102 12.76 -2.27 8.62
N ALA A 103 11.91 -2.87 9.45
CA ALA A 103 11.27 -2.19 10.57
C ALA A 103 12.27 -1.56 11.56
N GLU A 104 13.38 -2.25 11.83
CA GLU A 104 14.44 -1.81 12.75
C GLU A 104 15.20 -0.56 12.28
N ASP A 105 15.20 -0.27 10.98
CA ASP A 105 15.81 0.93 10.41
C ASP A 105 14.92 2.18 10.52
N ILE A 106 13.67 2.01 10.96
CA ILE A 106 12.67 3.09 11.05
C ILE A 106 12.60 3.59 12.49
N LEU A 107 13.35 4.65 12.77
CA LEU A 107 13.48 5.23 14.11
C LEU A 107 12.71 6.56 14.22
N THR A 108 12.15 6.84 15.40
CA THR A 108 11.65 8.18 15.72
C THR A 108 12.77 9.06 16.29
N THR A 109 12.85 10.32 15.84
CA THR A 109 13.78 11.33 16.38
C THR A 109 13.20 11.97 17.63
N SER A 110 13.02 11.20 18.69
CA SER A 110 12.83 11.74 20.04
C SER A 110 13.89 11.11 20.93
N GLU A 111 14.76 11.96 21.47
CA GLU A 111 15.90 11.68 22.35
C GLU A 111 15.86 10.27 22.99
N GLY A 112 16.53 9.31 22.36
CA GLY A 112 16.52 7.90 22.78
C GLY A 112 16.01 6.89 21.74
N GLY A 113 15.50 7.34 20.59
CA GLY A 113 15.28 6.53 19.39
C GLY A 113 14.40 5.31 19.59
N THR A 114 13.09 5.51 19.81
CA THR A 114 12.15 4.38 19.82
C THR A 114 11.82 3.94 18.40
N VAL A 115 11.67 2.61 18.24
CA VAL A 115 11.26 1.97 16.98
C VAL A 115 9.91 2.54 16.55
N ALA A 116 9.83 3.06 15.33
CA ALA A 116 8.63 3.68 14.79
C ALA A 116 7.66 2.65 14.19
N ALA A 117 8.15 1.46 13.87
CA ALA A 117 7.41 0.40 13.19
C ALA A 117 7.87 -0.99 13.63
N GLU A 118 6.93 -1.94 13.78
CA GLU A 118 7.22 -3.34 14.07
C GLU A 118 6.43 -4.24 13.11
N VAL A 119 7.06 -5.27 12.55
CA VAL A 119 6.33 -6.30 11.77
C VAL A 119 5.51 -7.15 12.72
N VAL A 120 4.24 -7.38 12.37
CA VAL A 120 3.28 -8.17 13.16
C VAL A 120 3.16 -9.60 12.63
N ASP A 121 3.47 -9.82 11.35
CA ASP A 121 3.45 -11.13 10.70
C ASP A 121 4.35 -12.14 11.43
N LEU A 122 3.85 -13.37 11.59
CA LEU A 122 4.55 -14.44 12.30
C LEU A 122 5.36 -15.29 11.33
N GLU A 123 4.90 -15.43 10.09
CA GLU A 123 5.58 -16.25 9.08
C GLU A 123 6.84 -15.58 8.53
N ASP A 124 6.87 -14.25 8.50
CA ASP A 124 8.03 -13.46 8.05
C ASP A 124 8.23 -12.19 8.90
N PRO A 125 8.75 -12.34 10.14
CA PRO A 125 8.92 -11.22 11.08
C PRO A 125 9.99 -10.22 10.66
N ASN A 126 10.83 -10.55 9.67
CA ASN A 126 11.89 -9.69 9.15
C ASN A 126 11.56 -9.15 7.74
N GLY A 127 10.29 -9.20 7.36
CA GLY A 127 9.81 -8.70 6.08
C GLY A 127 10.15 -7.23 5.87
N HIS A 128 10.74 -6.91 4.73
CA HIS A 128 10.97 -5.52 4.32
C HIS A 128 9.73 -4.98 3.63
N PHE A 129 9.49 -3.67 3.75
CA PHE A 129 8.33 -3.02 3.18
C PHE A 129 8.63 -1.61 2.68
N CYS A 130 7.79 -1.13 1.76
CA CYS A 130 7.92 0.21 1.22
C CYS A 130 7.47 1.26 2.25
N VAL A 131 8.40 2.12 2.63
CA VAL A 131 8.22 3.18 3.63
C VAL A 131 8.31 4.52 2.95
N ALA A 132 7.43 5.45 3.33
CA ALA A 132 7.55 6.84 2.93
C ALA A 132 8.80 7.44 3.60
N THR A 133 9.79 7.79 2.81
CA THR A 133 10.96 8.56 3.23
C THR A 133 10.78 9.96 2.69
N ASP A 134 10.49 10.92 3.55
CA ASP A 134 10.21 12.32 3.17
C ASP A 134 11.00 12.80 1.94
N PRO A 135 10.36 13.33 0.90
CA PRO A 135 10.97 14.36 0.09
C PRO A 135 10.78 15.68 0.86
N ALA A 136 11.70 15.99 1.80
CA ALA A 136 11.86 17.30 2.45
C ALA A 136 10.61 18.23 2.42
N GLY A 137 9.72 18.16 3.41
CA GLY A 137 8.54 19.03 3.36
C GLY A 137 7.49 18.89 4.47
N GLY A 138 7.87 18.66 5.72
CA GLY A 138 7.00 18.92 6.87
C GLY A 138 7.25 20.35 7.37
N GLY A 139 6.25 21.23 7.22
CA GLY A 139 6.30 22.62 7.71
C GLY A 139 6.23 22.77 9.23
#